data_AF-A0A2V3JKQ7-F1
#
_entry.id   AF-A0A2V3JKQ7-F1
#
_cell.length_a   1.000
_cell.length_b   1.000
_cell.length_c   1.000
_cell.angle_alpha   90.00
_cell.angle_beta   90.00
_cell.angle_gamma   90.00
#
_symmetry.space_group_name_H-M   'P 1'
#
loop_
_entity.id
_entity.type
_entity.pdbx_description
1 polymer ?
#
loop_
_entity_poly.entity_id
_entity_poly.type
_entity_poly.pdbx_seq_one_letter_code
_entity_poly.pdbx_strand_id
1 'polypeptide(L)' 'MIRTIVLSGDRMLIQAGDGIVADSDTMYEYQEIERKMTATVKVIE' A
#
# COMPACT_ATOMS: atom_id res chain seq x y z
N MET A 1 8.57 8.36 2.19
CA MET A 1 9.02 6.95 2.12
C MET A 1 7.85 6.16 1.54
N ILE A 2 8.02 5.46 0.40
CA ILE A 2 6.96 4.71 -0.30
C ILE A 2 7.51 3.34 -0.74
N ARG A 3 6.64 2.33 -0.89
CA ARG A 3 7.02 0.95 -1.24
C ARG A 3 8.15 0.42 -0.35
N THR A 4 8.04 0.65 0.96
CA THR A 4 9.05 0.24 1.92
C THR A 4 8.43 -0.58 3.03
N ILE A 5 9.18 -1.54 3.51
CA ILE A 5 8.84 -2.36 4.67
C ILE A 5 9.58 -1.80 5.88
N VAL A 6 8.86 -1.50 6.96
CA VAL A 6 9.46 -1.11 8.23
C VAL A 6 9.38 -2.28 9.20
N LEU A 7 10.54 -2.76 9.66
CA LEU A 7 10.64 -3.78 10.70
C LEU A 7 10.80 -3.09 12.06
N SER A 8 9.96 -3.45 13.01
CA SER A 8 9.99 -2.94 14.38
C SER A 8 9.73 -4.08 15.36
N GLY A 9 10.81 -4.57 15.99
CA GLY A 9 10.75 -5.76 16.83
C GLY A 9 10.33 -6.99 16.04
N ASP A 10 9.25 -7.63 16.47
CA ASP A 10 8.62 -8.79 15.85
C ASP A 10 7.54 -8.43 14.83
N ARG A 11 7.34 -7.13 14.56
CA ARG A 11 6.31 -6.64 13.65
C ARG A 11 6.90 -6.05 12.39
N MET A 12 6.13 -6.20 11.32
CA MET A 12 6.40 -5.62 10.04
C MET A 12 5.25 -4.71 9.62
N LEU A 13 5.57 -3.48 9.23
CA LEU A 13 4.61 -2.51 8.73
C LEU A 13 4.82 -2.30 7.23
N ILE A 14 3.73 -2.42 6.49
CA ILE A 14 3.64 -2.08 5.08
C ILE A 14 2.56 -1.01 4.97
N GLN A 15 2.87 0.08 4.26
CA GLN A 15 1.94 1.15 4.00
C GLN A 15 1.89 1.43 2.50
N ALA A 16 0.68 1.60 1.99
CA ALA A 16 0.39 2.14 0.67
C ALA A 16 -0.65 3.26 0.81
N GLY A 17 -0.75 4.11 -0.20
CA GLY A 17 -1.71 5.20 -0.25
C GLY A 17 -1.95 5.66 -1.67
N ASP A 18 -2.97 6.49 -1.83
CA ASP A 18 -3.32 7.10 -3.11
C ASP A 18 -3.56 8.60 -3.06
N GLY A 19 -3.50 9.22 -4.24
CA GLY A 19 -3.82 10.62 -4.44
C GLY A 19 -5.30 10.81 -4.74
N ILE A 20 -6.08 11.21 -3.73
CA ILE A 20 -7.51 11.49 -3.91
C ILE A 20 -7.71 12.88 -4.51
N VAL A 21 -8.53 12.96 -5.57
CA VAL A 21 -8.96 14.21 -6.22
C VAL A 21 -10.50 14.30 -6.26
N ALA A 22 -11.03 15.43 -6.73
CA ALA A 22 -12.47 15.71 -6.70
C ALA A 22 -13.33 14.66 -7.45
N ASP A 23 -12.78 14.05 -8.49
CA ASP A 23 -13.46 13.07 -9.34
C ASP A 23 -13.04 11.62 -9.04
N SER A 24 -12.29 11.38 -7.96
CA SER A 24 -11.82 10.04 -7.60
C SER A 24 -13.01 9.10 -7.30
N ASP A 25 -12.90 7.87 -7.78
CA ASP A 25 -13.82 6.79 -7.43
C ASP A 25 -13.25 5.98 -6.26
N THR A 26 -13.99 5.92 -5.15
CA THR A 26 -13.52 5.25 -3.92
C THR A 26 -13.08 3.80 -4.15
N MET A 27 -13.78 3.07 -5.03
CA MET A 27 -13.46 1.67 -5.28
C MET A 27 -12.20 1.53 -6.12
N TYR A 28 -12.02 2.39 -7.12
CA TYR A 28 -10.81 2.45 -7.94
C TYR A 28 -9.57 2.75 -7.09
N GLU A 29 -9.63 3.80 -6.26
CA GLU A 29 -8.50 4.21 -5.42
C GLU A 29 -8.14 3.14 -4.39
N TYR A 30 -9.14 2.48 -3.81
CA TYR A 30 -8.92 1.32 -2.92
C TYR A 30 -8.17 0.19 -3.65
N GLN A 31 -8.60 -0.15 -4.86
CA GLN A 31 -7.94 -1.19 -5.67
C GLN A 31 -6.51 -0.79 -6.07
N GLU A 32 -6.25 0.50 -6.29
CA GLU A 32 -4.91 0.98 -6.59
C GLU A 32 -3.97 0.84 -5.38
N ILE A 33 -4.45 1.13 -4.17
CA ILE A 33 -3.71 0.86 -2.92
C ILE A 33 -3.39 -0.63 -2.76
N GLU A 34 -4.39 -1.51 -2.95
CA GLU A 34 -4.21 -2.97 -2.90
C GLU A 34 -3.14 -3.44 -3.92
N ARG A 35 -3.18 -2.93 -5.15
CA ARG A 35 -2.19 -3.23 -6.20
C ARG A 35 -0.78 -2.75 -5.82
N LYS A 36 -0.66 -1.54 -5.27
CA LYS A 36 0.63 -0.99 -4.82
C LYS A 36 1.23 -1.84 -3.70
N MET A 37 0.41 -2.28 -2.76
CA MET A 37 0.81 -3.08 -1.60
C MET A 37 1.13 -4.54 -1.96
N THR A 38 0.38 -5.13 -2.90
CA THR A 38 0.59 -6.52 -3.36
C THR A 38 2.04 -6.80 -3.77
N ALA A 39 2.69 -5.85 -4.46
CA ALA A 39 4.08 -6.01 -4.87
C ALA A 39 5.04 -6.14 -3.68
N THR A 40 4.76 -5.46 -2.58
CA THR A 40 5.55 -5.52 -1.35
C THR A 40 5.24 -6.79 -0.54
N VAL A 41 3.96 -7.20 -0.49
CA VAL A 41 3.54 -8.44 0.17
C VAL A 41 4.10 -9.69 -0.52
N LYS A 42 4.21 -9.71 -1.85
CA LYS A 42 4.78 -10.86 -2.57
C LYS A 42 6.27 -11.14 -2.28
N VAL A 43 6.98 -10.20 -1.69
CA VAL A 43 8.41 -10.36 -1.36
C VAL A 43 8.60 -11.07 0.00
N ILE A 44 7.55 -11.08 0.83
CA ILE A 44 7.56 -11.66 2.18
C ILE A 44 6.83 -13.02 2.24
N GLU A 45 6.03 -13.34 1.22
CA GLU A 45 5.45 -14.68 0.98
C GLU A 45 6.53 -15.67 0.55
#